data_AF-A0A0S8G0A4-F1
#
_entry.id   AF-A0A0S8G0A4-F1
#
_cell.length_a   1.000
_cell.length_b   1.000
_cell.length_c   1.000
_cell.angle_alpha   90.00
_cell.angle_beta   90.00
_cell.angle_gamma   90.00
#
_symmetry.space_group_name_H-M   'P 1'
#
loop_
_entity.id
_entity.type
_entity.pdbx_description
1 polymer ?
#
loop_
_entity_poly.entity_id
_entity_poly.type
_entity_poly.pdbx_seq_one_letter_code
_entity_poly.pdbx_strand_id
1 'polypeptide(L)'
;MLYVVTDEDIQSVDAELDDRTISTNDAIVEVYFDPAVTGASATINPATHDPPFTLDADGFLQVQGTVIEVEGAGDLFFTSVPAGGTITANVAGPSGTTCQVIESDPGTYPVLAKSITVVYAACQ
;
A
#
# COMPACT_ATOMS: atom_id res chain seq x y z
N MET A 1 -2.57 5.11 13.45
CA MET A 1 -3.11 6.49 13.31
C MET A 1 -3.70 6.58 11.92
N LEU A 2 -4.92 7.08 11.73
CA LEU A 2 -5.50 7.25 10.38
C LEU A 2 -5.02 8.59 9.82
N TYR A 3 -4.37 8.57 8.66
CA TYR A 3 -4.03 9.78 7.92
C TYR A 3 -5.17 10.15 6.98
N VAL A 4 -5.48 11.45 6.87
CA VAL A 4 -6.53 11.98 6.00
C VAL A 4 -5.91 12.32 4.66
N VAL A 5 -6.52 11.85 3.58
CA VAL A 5 -6.14 12.16 2.20
C VAL A 5 -7.08 13.26 1.70
N THR A 6 -6.55 14.37 1.21
CA THR A 6 -7.37 15.44 0.63
C THR A 6 -7.74 15.14 -0.83
N ASP A 7 -8.73 15.85 -1.37
CA ASP A 7 -9.05 15.75 -2.80
C ASP A 7 -7.89 16.24 -3.68
N GLU A 8 -7.07 17.17 -3.19
CA GLU A 8 -5.88 17.66 -3.89
C GLU A 8 -4.76 16.62 -3.91
N ASP A 9 -4.55 15.90 -2.80
CA ASP A 9 -3.59 14.79 -2.75
C ASP A 9 -3.97 13.69 -3.74
N ILE A 10 -5.27 13.32 -3.79
CA ILE A 10 -5.79 12.35 -4.77
C ILE A 10 -5.54 12.83 -6.20
N GLN A 11 -5.80 14.11 -6.51
CA GLN A 11 -5.59 14.66 -7.85
C GLN A 11 -4.12 14.72 -8.26
N SER A 12 -3.23 15.04 -7.31
CA SER A 12 -1.78 15.04 -7.57
C SER A 12 -1.28 13.64 -7.89
N VAL A 13 -1.74 12.64 -7.14
CA VAL A 13 -1.41 11.23 -7.35
C VAL A 13 -2.01 10.70 -8.67
N ASP A 14 -3.25 11.06 -8.97
CA ASP A 14 -3.93 10.71 -10.23
C ASP A 14 -3.19 11.25 -11.47
N ALA A 15 -2.70 12.50 -11.40
CA ALA A 15 -1.94 13.13 -12.47
C ALA A 15 -0.56 12.50 -12.72
N GLU A 16 0.06 11.92 -11.68
CA GLU A 16 1.34 11.20 -11.80
C GLU A 16 1.16 9.74 -12.23
N LEU A 17 -0.05 9.19 -12.08
CA LEU A 17 -0.32 7.75 -12.25
C LEU A 17 -0.99 7.35 -13.57
N ASP A 18 -1.14 8.27 -14.53
CA ASP A 18 -1.59 8.08 -15.93
C ASP A 18 -2.65 6.95 -16.10
N ASP A 19 -3.94 7.33 -16.14
CA ASP A 19 -5.13 6.46 -16.29
C ASP A 19 -5.61 5.67 -15.05
N ARG A 20 -5.26 6.07 -13.82
CA ARG A 20 -5.94 5.51 -12.64
C ARG A 20 -7.34 6.08 -12.46
N THR A 21 -8.25 5.28 -11.92
CA THR A 21 -9.62 5.72 -11.63
C THR A 21 -9.76 5.93 -10.13
N ILE A 22 -9.01 6.89 -9.56
CA ILE A 22 -9.09 7.14 -8.12
C ILE A 22 -10.36 7.94 -7.83
N SER A 23 -11.39 7.26 -7.33
CA SER A 23 -12.65 7.89 -6.94
C SER A 23 -12.51 8.61 -5.60
N THR A 24 -13.28 9.68 -5.40
CA THR A 24 -13.42 10.35 -4.10
C THR A 24 -14.05 9.47 -3.02
N ASN A 25 -14.60 8.31 -3.41
CA ASN A 25 -15.13 7.31 -2.49
C ASN A 25 -14.14 6.19 -2.16
N ASP A 26 -12.94 6.21 -2.75
CA ASP A 26 -11.94 5.18 -2.54
C ASP A 26 -11.01 5.55 -1.38
N ALA A 27 -10.25 4.56 -0.94
CA ALA A 27 -9.23 4.68 0.07
C ALA A 27 -7.86 4.30 -0.49
N ILE A 28 -6.84 4.60 0.31
CA ILE A 28 -5.46 4.17 0.07
C ILE A 28 -5.10 3.19 1.19
N VAL A 29 -4.49 2.06 0.82
CA VAL A 29 -3.84 1.16 1.78
C VAL A 29 -2.34 1.25 1.56
N GLU A 30 -1.60 1.55 2.61
CA GLU A 30 -0.15 1.53 2.64
C GLU A 30 0.29 0.28 3.39
N VAL A 31 1.14 -0.53 2.78
CA VAL A 31 1.85 -1.62 3.47
C VAL A 31 3.29 -1.18 3.67
N TYR A 32 3.62 -0.85 4.91
CA TYR A 32 4.91 -0.36 5.35
C TYR A 32 5.80 -1.52 5.78
N PHE A 33 6.97 -1.69 5.16
CA PHE A 33 7.92 -2.75 5.53
C PHE A 33 9.10 -2.18 6.33
N ASP A 34 9.36 -2.75 7.51
CA ASP A 34 10.49 -2.39 8.37
C ASP A 34 11.38 -3.62 8.71
N PRO A 35 12.65 -3.63 8.28
CA PRO A 35 13.25 -2.66 7.36
C PRO A 35 12.65 -2.77 5.95
N ALA A 36 12.90 -1.75 5.13
CA ALA A 36 12.66 -1.81 3.70
C ALA A 36 13.50 -2.95 3.08
N VAL A 37 12.84 -3.89 2.39
CA VAL A 37 13.51 -5.02 1.73
C VAL A 37 13.02 -5.17 0.29
N THR A 38 13.90 -4.94 -0.68
CA THR A 38 13.62 -5.24 -2.10
C THR A 38 13.32 -6.73 -2.26
N GLY A 39 12.25 -7.03 -2.99
CA GLY A 39 11.69 -8.38 -3.17
C GLY A 39 10.66 -8.77 -2.11
N ALA A 40 10.43 -7.95 -1.08
CA ALA A 40 9.27 -8.13 -0.22
C ALA A 40 7.98 -7.88 -1.00
N SER A 41 6.89 -8.49 -0.58
CA SER A 41 5.62 -8.43 -1.30
C SER A 41 4.43 -8.32 -0.36
N ALA A 42 3.37 -7.67 -0.84
CA ALA A 42 2.10 -7.57 -0.15
C ALA A 42 0.92 -7.82 -1.09
N THR A 43 -0.15 -8.41 -0.56
CA THR A 43 -1.45 -8.48 -1.23
C THR A 43 -2.54 -8.06 -0.25
N ILE A 44 -3.60 -7.44 -0.76
CA ILE A 44 -4.78 -7.11 0.03
C ILE A 44 -6.01 -7.84 -0.52
N ASN A 45 -6.97 -8.15 0.37
CA ASN A 45 -8.27 -8.70 -0.01
C ASN A 45 -9.39 -7.82 0.58
N PRO A 46 -10.39 -7.38 -0.21
CA PRO A 46 -10.61 -7.68 -1.63
C PRO A 46 -9.51 -7.14 -2.56
N ALA A 47 -9.17 -7.92 -3.59
CA ALA A 47 -8.17 -7.56 -4.61
C ALA A 47 -8.72 -6.57 -5.68
N THR A 48 -9.72 -5.78 -5.30
CA THR A 48 -10.29 -4.73 -6.16
C THR A 48 -9.56 -3.44 -5.84
N HIS A 49 -8.51 -3.17 -6.60
CA HIS A 49 -7.66 -2.00 -6.51
C HIS A 49 -6.87 -1.87 -7.81
N ASP A 50 -6.31 -0.70 -8.08
CA ASP A 50 -5.38 -0.52 -9.20
C ASP A 50 -4.04 -1.23 -8.91
N PRO A 51 -3.16 -1.43 -9.91
CA PRO A 51 -1.80 -1.93 -9.65
C PRO A 51 -1.12 -1.13 -8.53
N PRO A 52 -0.40 -1.75 -7.60
CA PRO A 52 0.28 -1.00 -6.56
C PRO A 52 1.35 -0.06 -7.11
N PHE A 53 1.83 0.86 -6.28
CA PHE A 53 3.05 1.61 -6.57
C PHE A 53 3.93 1.66 -5.32
N THR A 54 5.17 2.09 -5.52
CA THR A 54 6.12 2.42 -4.46
C THR A 54 6.79 3.77 -4.74
N LEU A 55 7.62 4.23 -3.81
CA LEU A 55 8.49 5.39 -3.98
C LEU A 55 9.94 4.90 -4.02
N ASP A 56 10.71 5.38 -5.00
CA ASP A 56 12.15 5.13 -5.02
C ASP A 56 12.89 5.95 -3.95
N ALA A 57 14.22 5.77 -3.86
CA ALA A 57 15.06 6.43 -2.86
C ALA A 57 15.04 7.98 -2.94
N ASP A 58 14.67 8.54 -4.10
CA ASP A 58 14.55 9.98 -4.32
C ASP A 58 13.11 10.48 -4.11
N GLY A 59 12.17 9.59 -3.80
CA GLY A 59 10.77 9.88 -3.56
C GLY A 59 9.92 9.94 -4.82
N PHE A 60 10.43 9.47 -5.97
CA PHE A 60 9.63 9.40 -7.20
C PHE A 60 8.77 8.14 -7.22
N LEU A 61 7.57 8.30 -7.75
CA LEU A 61 6.61 7.22 -7.88
C LEU A 61 7.05 6.18 -8.91
N GLN A 62 6.89 4.90 -8.56
CA GLN A 62 7.12 3.76 -9.43
C GLN A 62 5.92 2.80 -9.37
N VAL A 63 5.14 2.71 -10.46
CA VAL A 63 4.05 1.74 -10.59
C VAL A 63 4.62 0.34 -10.78
N GLN A 64 4.12 -0.63 -10.02
CA GLN A 64 4.64 -1.99 -10.03
C GLN A 64 3.58 -3.02 -9.63
N GLY A 65 4.00 -4.27 -9.55
CA GLY A 65 3.18 -5.34 -9.01
C GLY A 65 3.10 -5.31 -7.48
N THR A 66 2.80 -6.46 -6.92
CA THR A 66 2.72 -6.67 -5.47
C THR A 66 4.07 -6.92 -4.81
N VAL A 67 5.16 -6.88 -5.57
CA VAL A 67 6.53 -7.10 -5.12
C VAL A 67 7.29 -5.77 -5.23
N ILE A 68 8.07 -5.42 -4.21
CA ILE A 68 8.96 -4.27 -4.23
C ILE A 68 10.16 -4.57 -5.13
N GLU A 69 10.16 -4.01 -6.34
CA GLU A 69 11.25 -4.24 -7.32
C GLU A 69 12.29 -3.10 -7.30
N VAL A 70 12.01 -2.03 -6.58
CA VAL A 70 12.83 -0.81 -6.52
C VAL A 70 13.78 -0.87 -5.31
N GLU A 71 15.05 -0.52 -5.54
CA GLU A 71 16.06 -0.44 -4.48
C GLU A 71 15.82 0.80 -3.60
N GLY A 72 15.88 0.64 -2.27
CA GLY A 72 15.63 1.72 -1.32
C GLY A 72 14.15 2.01 -1.04
N ALA A 73 13.23 1.37 -1.78
CA ALA A 73 11.80 1.43 -1.54
C ALA A 73 11.39 0.58 -0.34
N GLY A 74 10.51 1.12 0.52
CA GLY A 74 10.04 0.46 1.73
C GLY A 74 8.57 0.08 1.76
N ASP A 75 7.75 0.66 0.87
CA ASP A 75 6.29 0.65 1.04
C ASP A 75 5.58 0.22 -0.24
N LEU A 76 4.42 -0.42 -0.10
CA LEU A 76 3.49 -0.68 -1.20
C LEU A 76 2.19 0.07 -0.97
N PHE A 77 1.84 0.94 -1.92
CA PHE A 77 0.61 1.70 -1.91
C PHE A 77 -0.42 1.08 -2.86
N PHE A 78 -1.59 0.74 -2.32
CA PHE A 78 -2.75 0.25 -3.05
C PHE A 78 -3.78 1.37 -3.10
N THR A 79 -4.13 1.81 -4.31
CA THR A 79 -5.13 2.87 -4.55
C THR A 79 -6.42 2.29 -5.09
N SER A 80 -7.47 3.11 -5.11
CA SER A 80 -8.79 2.73 -5.65
C SER A 80 -9.40 1.55 -4.88
N VAL A 81 -9.06 1.44 -3.58
CA VAL A 81 -9.58 0.41 -2.67
C VAL A 81 -10.99 0.83 -2.24
N PRO A 82 -12.03 0.01 -2.46
CA PRO A 82 -13.38 0.35 -2.05
C PRO A 82 -13.50 0.60 -0.54
N ALA A 83 -14.02 1.77 -0.18
CA ALA A 83 -14.29 2.11 1.22
C ALA A 83 -15.52 1.39 1.78
N GLY A 84 -15.63 1.36 3.12
CA GLY A 84 -16.83 0.86 3.82
C GLY A 84 -16.77 -0.60 4.24
N GLY A 85 -15.58 -1.19 4.29
CA GLY A 85 -15.36 -2.57 4.73
C GLY A 85 -14.06 -2.75 5.49
N THR A 86 -13.62 -3.99 5.60
CA THR A 86 -12.30 -4.37 6.14
C THR A 86 -11.48 -5.04 5.05
N ILE A 87 -10.19 -4.73 5.01
CA ILE A 87 -9.23 -5.49 4.21
C ILE A 87 -8.45 -6.47 5.09
N THR A 88 -7.97 -7.55 4.50
CA THR A 88 -6.87 -8.37 5.07
C THR A 88 -5.61 -8.15 4.24
N ALA A 89 -4.46 -7.99 4.89
CA ALA A 89 -3.17 -7.91 4.21
C ALA A 89 -2.35 -9.18 4.45
N ASN A 90 -1.73 -9.70 3.39
CA ASN A 90 -0.75 -10.78 3.47
C ASN A 90 0.58 -10.27 2.96
N VAL A 91 1.65 -10.54 3.69
CA VAL A 91 3.01 -10.13 3.33
C VAL A 91 3.94 -11.32 3.26
N ALA A 92 4.96 -11.23 2.41
CA ALA A 92 6.02 -12.23 2.31
C ALA A 92 7.35 -11.54 2.02
N GLY A 93 8.42 -12.02 2.66
CA GLY A 93 9.78 -11.59 2.36
C GLY A 93 10.36 -12.30 1.13
N PRO A 94 11.44 -11.78 0.55
CA PRO A 94 12.21 -12.51 -0.46
C PRO A 94 12.84 -13.77 0.13
N SER A 95 13.43 -14.61 -0.74
CA SER A 95 14.08 -15.84 -0.31
C SER A 95 15.12 -15.60 0.79
N GLY A 96 14.97 -16.27 1.92
CA GLY A 96 15.86 -16.12 3.09
C GLY A 96 15.43 -15.06 4.10
N THR A 97 14.34 -14.32 3.84
CA THR A 97 13.79 -13.29 4.72
C THR A 97 12.34 -13.63 5.08
N THR A 98 11.94 -13.39 6.32
CA THR A 98 10.55 -13.55 6.76
C THR A 98 9.94 -12.19 7.02
N CYS A 99 8.77 -11.92 6.45
CA CYS A 99 7.99 -10.72 6.77
C CYS A 99 6.64 -11.11 7.39
N GLN A 100 6.19 -10.36 8.39
CA GLN A 100 4.92 -10.60 9.09
C GLN A 100 4.22 -9.28 9.44
N VAL A 101 2.89 -9.28 9.35
CA VAL A 101 2.06 -8.17 9.82
C VAL A 101 2.10 -8.13 11.35
N ILE A 102 2.38 -6.97 11.95
CA ILE A 102 2.64 -6.85 13.40
C ILE A 102 1.63 -6.01 14.19
N GLU A 103 0.75 -5.23 13.54
CA GLU A 103 -0.05 -4.22 14.25
C GLU A 103 -1.57 -4.44 14.28
N SER A 104 -2.12 -5.48 13.64
CA SER A 104 -3.58 -5.73 13.68
C SER A 104 -3.94 -7.15 14.10
N ASP A 105 -4.96 -7.24 14.95
CA ASP A 105 -5.70 -8.47 15.19
C ASP A 105 -6.39 -8.89 13.88
N PRO A 106 -6.59 -10.18 13.65
CA PRO A 106 -5.85 -11.06 12.71
C PRO A 106 -5.48 -10.48 11.31
N GLY A 107 -4.70 -9.40 11.22
CA GLY A 107 -4.31 -8.84 9.91
C GLY A 107 -5.43 -8.07 9.20
N THR A 108 -6.47 -7.66 9.93
CA THR A 108 -7.66 -7.00 9.39
C THR A 108 -7.66 -5.50 9.67
N TYR A 109 -8.00 -4.69 8.68
CA TYR A 109 -7.96 -3.22 8.80
C TYR A 109 -9.24 -2.58 8.25
N PRO A 110 -9.90 -1.68 8.99
CA PRO A 110 -11.03 -0.93 8.48
C PRO A 110 -10.57 0.08 7.42
N VAL A 111 -11.34 0.19 6.34
CA VAL A 111 -11.03 1.08 5.21
C VAL A 111 -12.06 2.19 5.13
N LEU A 112 -11.60 3.42 5.27
CA LEU A 112 -12.40 4.64 5.20
C LEU A 112 -12.06 5.43 3.95
N ALA A 113 -13.08 5.96 3.28
CA ALA A 113 -12.89 6.82 2.12
C ALA A 113 -11.98 7.99 2.48
N LYS A 114 -11.09 8.38 1.56
CA LYS A 114 -10.15 9.50 1.76
C LYS A 114 -9.28 9.36 3.00
N SER A 115 -8.90 8.13 3.34
CA SER A 115 -7.97 7.85 4.43
C SER A 115 -6.89 6.88 3.98
N ILE A 116 -5.70 7.00 4.57
CA ILE A 116 -4.64 6.00 4.43
C ILE A 116 -4.80 4.99 5.57
N THR A 117 -5.00 3.74 5.18
CA THR A 117 -4.96 2.58 6.08
C THR A 117 -3.55 2.03 6.06
N VAL A 118 -2.83 2.14 7.17
CA VAL A 118 -1.44 1.67 7.26
C VAL A 118 -1.39 0.26 7.85
N VAL A 119 -0.70 -0.64 7.14
CA VAL A 119 -0.40 -2.02 7.52
C VAL A 119 1.10 -2.13 7.77
N TYR A 120 1.49 -2.38 9.02
CA TYR A 120 2.89 -2.54 9.38
C TYR A 120 3.35 -3.99 9.24
N ALA A 121 4.40 -4.19 8.46
CA ALA A 121 5.06 -5.46 8.23
C ALA A 121 6.51 -5.42 8.75
N ALA A 122 6.84 -6.28 9.71
CA ALA A 122 8.22 -6.44 10.17
C ALA A 122 8.91 -7.53 9.36
N CYS A 123 10.12 -7.25 8.86
CA CYS A 123 10.95 -8.19 8.12
C CYS A 123 12.22 -8.56 8.90
N GLN A 124 12.66 -9.82 8.80
CA GLN A 124 13.86 -10.38 9.45
C GLN A 124 14.64 -11.29 8.52
#